data_AF-A0A968LEL7-F1
#
_entry.id   AF-A0A968LEL7-F1
#
_cell.length_a   1.000
_cell.length_b   1.000
_cell.length_c   1.000
_cell.angle_alpha   90.00
_cell.angle_beta   90.00
_cell.angle_gamma   90.00
#
_symmetry.space_group_name_H-M   'P 1'
#
loop_
_entity.id
_entity.type
_entity.pdbx_description
1 polymer ?
#
loop_
_entity_poly.entity_id
_entity_poly.type
_entity_poly.pdbx_seq_one_letter_code
_entity_poly.pdbx_strand_id
1 'polypeptide(L)' 'MSNIQEQIEQELEQARETCDTSGATSGECAAAWDAVEELQAEAAHQRGSKNQDKSSLEQYCDDNPDAAECRIYDD' A
#
# COMPACT_ATOMS: atom_id res chain seq x y z
N MET A 1 -6.37 9.03 5.22
CA MET A 1 -5.44 8.63 4.14
C MET A 1 -4.63 9.82 3.61
N SER A 2 -4.53 10.92 4.35
CA SER A 2 -3.97 12.17 3.81
C SER A 2 -2.44 12.20 3.80
N ASN A 3 -1.77 11.41 4.62
CA ASN A 3 -0.34 11.60 4.86
C ASN A 3 0.57 10.93 3.81
N ILE A 4 0.24 9.72 3.34
CA ILE A 4 1.13 8.99 2.42
C ILE A 4 1.15 9.60 1.00
N GLN A 5 0.03 10.18 0.56
CA GLN A 5 -0.05 10.80 -0.76
C GLN A 5 0.78 12.10 -0.80
N GLU A 6 0.72 12.90 0.27
CA GLU A 6 1.55 14.11 0.44
C GLU A 6 3.06 13.74 0.50
N GLN A 7 3.41 12.66 1.20
CA GLN A 7 4.79 12.16 1.26
C GLN A 7 5.30 11.72 -0.12
N ILE A 8 4.49 11.00 -0.91
CA ILE A 8 4.87 10.61 -2.27
C ILE A 8 5.13 11.84 -3.15
N GLU A 9 4.31 12.88 -3.04
CA GLU A 9 4.50 14.12 -3.79
C GLU A 9 5.80 14.83 -3.40
N GLN A 10 6.11 14.90 -2.10
CA GLN A 10 7.36 15.48 -1.60
C GLN A 10 8.59 14.69 -2.05
N GLU A 11 8.56 13.35 -1.97
CA GLU A 11 9.67 12.51 -2.40
C GLU A 11 9.85 12.51 -3.91
N LEU A 12 8.78 12.70 -4.70
CA LEU A 12 8.88 12.89 -6.14
C LEU A 12 9.63 14.18 -6.51
N GLU A 13 9.38 15.27 -5.80
CA GLU A 13 10.12 16.52 -6.00
C GLU A 13 11.59 16.35 -5.59
N GLN A 14 11.86 15.75 -4.44
CA GLN A 14 13.21 15.48 -3.95
C GLN A 14 14.00 14.55 -4.88
N ALA A 15 13.38 13.48 -5.41
CA ALA A 15 14.03 12.57 -6.34
C ALA A 15 14.43 13.28 -7.63
N ARG A 16 13.56 14.14 -8.18
CA ARG A 16 13.88 14.95 -9.36
C ARG A 16 15.04 15.90 -9.09
N GLU A 17 15.00 16.66 -7.99
CA GLU A 17 16.07 17.59 -7.62
C GLU A 17 17.41 16.86 -7.39
N THR A 18 17.37 15.70 -6.74
CA THR A 18 18.55 14.87 -6.48
C THR A 18 19.16 14.37 -7.77
N CYS A 19 18.34 13.89 -8.71
CA CYS A 19 18.79 13.43 -10.03
C CYS A 19 19.33 14.58 -10.90
N ASP A 20 18.71 15.76 -10.85
CA ASP A 20 19.17 16.95 -11.58
C ASP A 20 20.52 17.46 -11.04
N THR A 21 20.73 17.37 -9.72
CA THR A 21 21.94 17.86 -9.05
C THR A 21 23.09 16.84 -9.07
N SER A 22 22.79 15.57 -8.82
CA SER A 22 23.79 14.49 -8.66
C SER A 22 24.04 13.74 -9.97
N GLY A 23 23.17 13.93 -10.97
CA GLY A 23 23.20 13.25 -12.25
C GLY A 23 22.24 12.07 -12.31
N ALA A 24 21.58 11.88 -13.45
CA ALA A 24 20.51 10.90 -13.64
C ALA A 24 20.93 9.43 -13.48
N THR A 25 22.23 9.12 -13.55
CA THR A 25 22.77 7.76 -13.37
C THR A 25 23.57 7.62 -12.08
N SER A 26 23.47 8.59 -11.18
CA SER A 26 24.13 8.56 -9.86
C SER A 26 23.44 7.56 -8.93
N GLY A 27 24.19 7.08 -7.93
CA GLY A 27 23.62 6.21 -6.89
C GLY A 27 22.61 6.95 -6.02
N GLU A 28 22.83 8.24 -5.80
CA GLU A 28 21.95 9.15 -5.07
C GLU A 28 20.60 9.31 -5.78
N CYS A 29 20.60 9.49 -7.10
CA CYS A 29 19.39 9.50 -7.91
C CYS A 29 18.63 8.17 -7.82
N ALA A 30 19.35 7.05 -7.92
CA ALA A 30 18.73 5.72 -7.81
C ALA A 30 18.09 5.50 -6.42
N ALA A 31 18.80 5.86 -5.35
CA ALA A 31 18.28 5.74 -3.98
C ALA A 31 17.07 6.65 -3.73
N ALA A 32 17.04 7.85 -4.30
CA ALA A 32 15.89 8.74 -4.16
C ALA A 32 14.64 8.18 -4.88
N TRP A 33 14.81 7.55 -6.05
CA TRP A 33 13.71 6.85 -6.73
C TRP A 33 13.27 5.58 -5.99
N ASP A 34 14.19 4.84 -5.39
CA ASP A 34 13.88 3.68 -4.55
C ASP A 34 12.94 4.06 -3.39
N ALA A 35 13.20 5.18 -2.71
CA ALA A 35 12.33 5.71 -1.67
C ALA A 35 10.91 6.04 -2.17
N VAL A 36 10.79 6.63 -3.37
CA VAL A 36 9.49 6.90 -4.00
C VAL A 36 8.75 5.59 -4.33
N GLU A 37 9.46 4.58 -4.84
CA GLU A 37 8.89 3.28 -5.19
C GLU A 37 8.32 2.56 -3.95
N GLU A 38 9.06 2.56 -2.84
CA GLU A 38 8.62 1.97 -1.58
C GLU A 38 7.36 2.67 -1.02
N LEU A 39 7.31 4.00 -1.05
CA LEU A 39 6.12 4.73 -0.62
C LEU A 39 4.89 4.44 -1.51
N GLN A 40 5.10 4.28 -2.81
CA GLN A 40 4.02 3.89 -3.73
C GLN A 40 3.55 2.46 -3.48
N ALA A 41 4.47 1.53 -3.17
CA ALA A 41 4.16 0.16 -2.81
C ALA A 41 3.31 0.11 -1.53
N GLU A 42 3.70 0.85 -0.49
CA GLU A 42 2.92 0.96 0.75
C GLU A 42 1.55 1.61 0.50
N ALA A 43 1.46 2.64 -0.35
CA ALA A 43 0.18 3.22 -0.73
C ALA A 43 -0.73 2.22 -1.46
N ALA A 44 -0.18 1.37 -2.32
CA ALA A 44 -0.91 0.28 -2.97
C ALA A 44 -1.37 -0.76 -1.96
N HIS A 45 -0.50 -1.17 -1.02
CA HIS A 45 -0.85 -2.09 0.06
C HIS A 45 -1.97 -1.53 0.96
N GLN A 46 -1.90 -0.26 1.32
CA GLN A 46 -2.95 0.44 2.07
C GLN A 46 -4.28 0.58 1.31
N ARG A 47 -4.26 0.57 -0.02
CA ARG A 47 -5.47 0.55 -0.85
C ARG A 47 -6.05 -0.86 -0.93
N GLY A 48 -5.18 -1.87 -1.10
CA GLY A 48 -5.55 -3.28 -1.11
C GLY A 48 -6.20 -3.71 0.21
N SER A 49 -5.58 -3.37 1.34
CA SER A 49 -6.10 -3.67 2.68
C SER A 49 -7.43 -2.99 3.01
N LYS A 50 -7.66 -1.75 2.54
CA LYS A 50 -8.97 -1.09 2.69
C LYS A 50 -10.08 -1.75 1.87
N ASN A 51 -9.73 -2.44 0.80
CA ASN A 51 -10.70 -3.20 0.02
C ASN A 51 -10.94 -4.61 0.61
N GLN A 52 -10.33 -4.94 1.76
CA GLN A 52 -10.59 -6.16 2.51
C GLN A 52 -11.62 -5.95 3.63
N ASP A 53 -12.42 -4.88 3.56
CA ASP A 53 -13.60 -4.77 4.42
C ASP A 53 -14.46 -6.01 4.19
N LYS A 54 -14.51 -6.88 5.21
CA LYS A 54 -15.28 -8.11 5.17
C LYS A 54 -16.70 -7.77 4.74
N SER A 55 -17.22 -8.50 3.76
CA SER A 55 -18.62 -8.39 3.39
C SER A 55 -19.51 -8.68 4.60
N SER A 56 -20.77 -8.26 4.54
CA SER A 56 -21.72 -8.52 5.63
C SER A 56 -21.85 -10.01 5.96
N LEU A 57 -21.65 -10.89 4.96
CA LEU A 57 -21.64 -12.33 5.18
C LEU A 57 -20.36 -12.80 5.88
N GLU A 58 -19.19 -12.33 5.45
CA GLU A 58 -17.92 -12.67 6.09
C GLU A 58 -17.90 -12.23 7.56
N GLN A 59 -18.34 -11.00 7.86
CA GLN A 59 -18.46 -10.52 9.24
C GLN A 59 -19.44 -11.38 10.05
N TYR A 60 -20.60 -11.70 9.48
CA TYR A 60 -21.58 -12.54 10.14
C TYR A 60 -21.04 -13.94 10.45
N CYS A 61 -20.28 -14.52 9.53
CA CYS A 61 -19.68 -15.84 9.70
C CYS A 61 -18.51 -15.87 10.68
N ASP A 62 -17.77 -14.77 10.85
CA ASP A 62 -16.78 -14.67 11.95
C ASP A 62 -17.47 -14.74 13.32
N ASP A 63 -18.60 -14.03 13.46
CA ASP A 63 -19.34 -13.92 14.72
C ASP A 63 -20.23 -15.15 14.99
N ASN A 64 -20.66 -15.86 13.94
CA ASN A 64 -21.58 -17.00 13.99
C ASN A 64 -21.05 -18.17 13.14
N PRO A 65 -19.93 -18.81 13.52
CA PRO A 65 -19.28 -19.84 12.71
C PRO A 65 -20.15 -21.11 12.56
N ASP A 66 -21.10 -21.33 13.47
CA ASP A 66 -22.03 -22.46 13.44
C ASP A 66 -23.33 -22.17 12.69
N ALA A 67 -23.53 -20.96 12.15
CA ALA A 67 -24.67 -20.65 11.29
C ALA A 67 -24.67 -21.53 10.03
N ALA A 68 -25.85 -21.83 9.49
CA ALA A 68 -25.98 -22.77 8.37
C ALA A 68 -25.22 -22.29 7.12
N GLU A 69 -25.14 -20.98 6.94
CA GLU A 69 -24.46 -20.27 5.86
C GLU A 69 -22.93 -20.24 6.01
N CYS A 70 -22.40 -20.60 7.19
CA CYS A 70 -21.00 -20.37 7.58
C CYS A 70 -20.22 -21.65 7.93
N ARG A 71 -20.90 -22.80 8.05
CA ARG A 71 -20.25 -24.08 8.34
C ARG A 71 -19.34 -24.50 7.18
N ILE A 72 -18.04 -24.58 7.45
CA ILE A 72 -17.05 -25.18 6.57
C ILE A 72 -16.76 -26.59 7.09
N TYR A 73 -16.82 -27.58 6.19
CA TYR A 73 -16.46 -28.97 6.49
C TYR A 73 -15.13 -29.27 5.81
N ASP A 74 -14.16 -29.76 6.57
CA ASP A 74 -12.92 -30.30 6.01
C ASP A 74 -13.21 -31.72 5.47
N ASP A 75 -12.83 -31.97 4.21
CA ASP A 75 -12.89 -33.28 3.54
C ASP A 75 -11.71 -34.20 3.91
#